data_AF-A0A3D5YUC4-F1
#
_entry.id   AF-A0A3D5YUC4-F1
#
_cell.length_a   1.000
_cell.length_b   1.000
_cell.length_c   1.000
_cell.angle_alpha   90.00
_cell.angle_beta   90.00
_cell.angle_gamma   90.00
#
_symmetry.space_group_name_H-M   'P 1'
#
loop_
_entity.id
_entity.type
_entity.pdbx_description
1 polymer ?
#
loop_
_entity_poly.entity_id
_entity_poly.type
_entity_poly.pdbx_seq_one_letter_code
_entity_poly.pdbx_strand_id
1 'polypeptide(L)'
;MHEKLKEKLDVDFRRYTILGACNAVYAYKALQHEDKIGTMLPCNVVVQEVKNNVIEVAAVDPVASMMAIENPDLAIIAAEIKVKLERVIETLHTGVESFGLV
;
A
#
# COMPACT_ATOMS: atom_id res chain seq x y z
N MET A 1 -5.07 11.96 -5.17
CA MET A 1 -5.06 12.90 -4.02
C MET A 1 -4.83 14.33 -4.49
N HIS A 2 -3.80 14.57 -5.31
CA HIS A 2 -3.48 15.88 -5.89
C HIS A 2 -4.73 16.66 -6.39
N GLU A 3 -5.52 16.07 -7.29
CA GLU A 3 -6.72 16.71 -7.85
C GLU A 3 -7.73 17.13 -6.78
N LYS A 4 -7.95 16.29 -5.76
CA LYS A 4 -8.91 16.57 -4.70
C LYS A 4 -8.43 17.67 -3.77
N LEU A 5 -7.13 17.73 -3.47
CA LEU A 5 -6.56 18.83 -2.69
C LEU A 5 -6.64 20.15 -3.46
N LYS A 6 -6.37 20.12 -4.76
CA LYS A 6 -6.53 21.31 -5.61
C LYS A 6 -8.00 21.74 -5.69
N GLU A 7 -8.92 20.82 -5.93
CA GLU A 7 -10.37 21.10 -6.03
C GLU A 7 -10.95 21.68 -4.73
N LYS A 8 -10.57 21.12 -3.57
CA LYS A 8 -11.21 21.46 -2.29
C LYS A 8 -10.50 22.57 -1.52
N LEU A 9 -9.19 22.72 -1.70
CA LEU A 9 -8.36 23.63 -0.89
C LEU A 9 -7.58 24.63 -1.74
N ASP A 10 -7.65 24.55 -3.07
CA ASP A 10 -6.90 25.37 -4.04
C ASP A 10 -5.36 25.32 -3.89
N VAL A 11 -4.84 24.32 -3.20
CA VAL A 11 -3.39 24.13 -3.01
C VAL A 11 -2.77 23.40 -4.20
N ASP A 12 -1.63 23.90 -4.67
CA ASP A 12 -0.82 23.18 -5.65
C ASP A 12 0.08 22.17 -4.92
N PHE A 13 -0.34 20.91 -4.95
CA PHE A 13 0.38 19.81 -4.32
C PHE A 13 1.13 19.01 -5.38
N ARG A 14 2.22 18.31 -5.01
CA ARG A 14 2.88 17.41 -5.96
C ARG A 14 1.92 16.32 -6.49
N ARG A 15 2.23 15.73 -7.64
CA ARG A 15 1.44 14.60 -8.18
C ARG A 15 1.48 13.46 -7.17
N TYR A 16 0.31 13.07 -6.68
CA TYR A 16 0.18 12.11 -5.58
C TYR A 16 -1.11 11.29 -5.74
N THR A 17 -0.95 9.99 -5.89
CA THR A 17 -2.01 9.01 -6.08
C THR A 17 -1.87 7.88 -5.07
N ILE A 18 -3.01 7.46 -4.51
CA ILE A 18 -3.11 6.29 -3.63
C ILE A 18 -3.89 5.24 -4.41
N LEU A 19 -3.31 4.05 -4.54
CA LEU A 19 -3.90 2.89 -5.18
C LEU A 19 -4.22 1.84 -4.09
N GLY A 20 -5.33 1.12 -4.26
CA GLY A 20 -5.66 -0.02 -3.41
C GLY A 20 -5.41 -1.33 -4.15
N ALA A 21 -4.41 -2.10 -3.73
CA ALA A 21 -4.14 -3.44 -4.26
C ALA A 21 -4.75 -4.50 -3.35
N CYS A 22 -5.57 -5.40 -3.90
CA CYS A 22 -6.21 -6.45 -3.12
C CYS A 22 -6.15 -7.79 -3.86
N ASN A 23 -5.67 -8.82 -3.17
CA ASN A 23 -5.80 -10.20 -3.62
C ASN A 23 -7.01 -10.83 -2.92
N ALA A 24 -8.03 -11.19 -3.70
CA ALA A 24 -9.30 -11.69 -3.17
C ALA A 24 -9.17 -12.95 -2.29
N VAL A 25 -8.27 -13.87 -2.64
CA VAL A 25 -8.06 -15.11 -1.87
C VAL A 25 -7.46 -14.78 -0.49
N TYR A 26 -6.50 -13.86 -0.43
CA TYR A 26 -5.88 -13.45 0.83
C TYR A 26 -6.81 -12.60 1.68
N ALA A 27 -7.56 -11.67 1.07
CA ALA A 27 -8.56 -10.87 1.77
C ALA A 27 -9.65 -11.75 2.39
N TYR A 28 -10.16 -12.74 1.64
CA TYR A 28 -11.12 -13.70 2.17
C TYR A 28 -10.56 -14.52 3.33
N LYS A 29 -9.31 -15.02 3.21
CA LYS A 29 -8.64 -15.72 4.32
C LYS A 29 -8.53 -14.84 5.56
N ALA A 30 -8.05 -13.61 5.41
CA ALA A 30 -7.91 -12.68 6.53
C ALA A 30 -9.26 -12.39 7.22
N LEU A 31 -10.32 -12.16 6.44
CA LEU A 31 -11.68 -11.94 6.95
C LEU A 31 -12.25 -13.12 7.73
N GLN A 32 -11.78 -14.35 7.47
CA GLN A 32 -12.17 -15.52 8.25
C GLN A 32 -11.47 -15.59 9.62
N HIS A 33 -10.31 -14.95 9.77
CA HIS A 33 -9.58 -14.89 11.05
C HIS A 33 -9.93 -13.66 11.88
N GLU A 34 -10.29 -12.54 11.22
CA GLU A 34 -10.66 -11.29 11.87
C GLU A 34 -11.70 -10.55 11.03
N ASP A 35 -12.91 -10.33 11.57
CA ASP A 35 -14.02 -9.73 10.83
C ASP A 35 -13.80 -8.23 10.54
N LYS A 36 -13.03 -7.53 11.39
CA LYS A 36 -12.72 -6.09 11.24
C LYS A 36 -11.44 -5.81 10.47
N ILE A 37 -10.76 -6.84 9.95
CA ILE A 37 -9.51 -6.68 9.18
C ILE A 37 -9.69 -5.81 7.95
N GLY A 38 -10.93 -5.70 7.45
CA GLY A 38 -11.30 -4.80 6.36
C GLY A 38 -10.88 -3.34 6.57
N THR A 39 -10.68 -2.90 7.82
CA THR A 39 -10.17 -1.55 8.12
C THR A 39 -8.70 -1.35 7.73
N MET A 40 -7.94 -2.43 7.59
CA MET A 40 -6.53 -2.43 7.14
C MET A 40 -6.39 -2.85 5.67
N LEU A 41 -7.49 -3.19 5.02
CA LEU A 41 -7.54 -3.55 3.59
C LEU A 41 -8.07 -2.35 2.78
N PRO A 42 -7.66 -2.20 1.51
CA PRO A 42 -6.69 -3.00 0.76
C PRO A 42 -5.23 -2.63 1.10
N CYS A 43 -4.26 -3.35 0.52
CA CYS A 43 -2.86 -2.94 0.58
C CYS A 43 -2.68 -1.62 -0.19
N ASN A 44 -2.52 -0.52 0.54
CA ASN A 44 -2.35 0.80 -0.06
C ASN A 44 -0.96 0.91 -0.71
N VAL A 45 -0.93 1.52 -1.90
CA VAL A 45 0.29 1.85 -2.62
C VAL A 45 0.24 3.32 -3.01
N VAL A 46 1.25 4.08 -2.60
CA VAL A 46 1.44 5.47 -2.98
C VAL A 46 2.31 5.53 -4.22
N VAL A 47 1.86 6.30 -5.21
CA VAL A 47 2.65 6.71 -6.36
C VAL A 47 2.73 8.22 -6.34
N GLN A 48 3.95 8.75 -6.16
CA GLN A 48 4.15 10.20 -6.04
C GLN A 48 5.36 10.68 -6.82
N GLU A 49 5.29 11.91 -7.30
CA GLU A 49 6.45 12.61 -7.85
C GLU A 49 7.18 13.34 -6.73
N VAL A 50 8.42 12.95 -6.43
CA VAL A 50 9.23 13.54 -5.34
C VAL A 50 10.15 14.66 -5.82
N LYS A 51 10.51 14.66 -7.10
CA LYS A 51 11.25 15.71 -7.83
C LYS A 51 10.80 15.66 -9.29
N ASN A 52 11.16 16.68 -10.09
CA ASN A 52 10.77 16.74 -11.51
C ASN A 52 11.06 15.43 -12.25
N ASN A 53 9.99 14.75 -12.68
CA ASN A 53 10.02 13.45 -13.37
C ASN A 53 10.65 12.29 -12.57
N VAL A 54 10.81 12.44 -11.27
CA VAL A 54 11.28 11.39 -10.36
C VAL A 54 10.09 10.81 -9.60
N ILE A 55 9.75 9.57 -9.93
CA ILE A 55 8.62 8.87 -9.31
C ILE A 55 9.11 7.96 -8.19
N GLU A 56 8.39 8.00 -7.08
CA GLU A 56 8.51 7.07 -5.97
C GLU A 56 7.25 6.21 -5.89
N VAL A 57 7.45 4.91 -5.64
CA VAL A 57 6.38 3.95 -5.40
C VAL A 57 6.61 3.29 -4.04
N ALA A 58 5.69 3.52 -3.10
CA ALA A 58 5.75 2.95 -1.76
C ALA A 58 4.50 2.11 -1.50
N ALA A 59 4.66 0.88 -1.04
CA ALA A 59 3.54 0.02 -0.65
C ALA A 59 3.48 -0.10 0.87
N VAL A 60 2.29 -0.34 1.41
CA VAL A 60 2.14 -0.60 2.85
C VAL A 60 2.82 -1.92 3.24
N ASP A 61 3.50 -1.96 4.39
CA ASP A 61 3.93 -3.23 5.00
C ASP A 61 2.71 -3.89 5.67
N PRO A 62 2.20 -5.02 5.14
CA PRO A 62 1.06 -5.69 5.72
C PRO A 62 1.36 -6.26 7.11
N VAL A 63 2.61 -6.61 7.41
CA VAL A 63 2.99 -7.10 8.75
C VAL A 63 2.86 -5.95 9.74
N ALA A 64 3.47 -4.80 9.45
CA ALA A 64 3.39 -3.63 10.32
C ALA A 64 1.94 -3.14 10.50
N SER A 65 1.14 -3.15 9.43
CA SER A 65 -0.26 -2.70 9.48
C SER A 65 -1.17 -3.62 10.30
N MET A 66 -0.93 -4.92 10.24
CA MET A 66 -1.75 -5.91 10.96
C MET A 66 -1.30 -6.12 12.41
N MET A 67 -0.11 -5.65 12.80
CA MET A 67 0.37 -5.74 14.19
C MET A 67 -0.59 -5.11 15.21
N ALA A 68 -1.34 -4.06 14.82
CA ALA A 68 -2.28 -3.38 15.69
C ALA A 68 -3.52 -4.21 16.07
N ILE A 69 -3.75 -5.35 15.40
CA ILE A 69 -4.94 -6.19 15.59
C ILE A 69 -4.68 -7.34 16.59
N GLU A 70 -3.45 -7.51 17.05
CA GLU A 70 -3.06 -8.51 18.09
C GLU A 70 -3.53 -9.96 17.79
N ASN A 71 -3.70 -10.30 16.51
CA ASN A 71 -4.12 -11.63 16.08
C ASN A 71 -2.94 -12.39 15.42
N PRO A 72 -2.41 -13.45 16.05
CA PRO A 72 -1.23 -14.15 15.54
C PRO A 72 -1.46 -14.88 14.22
N ASP A 73 -2.70 -15.30 13.92
CA ASP A 73 -3.01 -16.00 12.66
C ASP A 73 -2.86 -15.06 11.46
N LEU A 74 -3.12 -13.76 11.65
CA LEU A 74 -2.93 -12.76 10.61
C LEU A 74 -1.46 -12.53 10.27
N ALA A 75 -0.53 -12.77 11.20
CA ALA A 75 0.89 -12.57 10.97
C ALA A 75 1.44 -13.45 9.85
N ILE A 76 0.95 -14.70 9.76
CA ILE A 76 1.34 -15.65 8.70
C ILE A 76 0.84 -15.15 7.34
N ILE A 77 -0.43 -14.73 7.29
CA ILE A 77 -1.06 -14.20 6.07
C ILE A 77 -0.34 -12.93 5.62
N ALA A 78 -0.04 -12.02 6.55
CA ALA A 78 0.67 -10.78 6.30
C ALA A 78 2.08 -11.02 5.73
N ALA A 79 2.82 -11.98 6.28
CA ALA A 79 4.15 -12.33 5.80
C ALA A 79 4.14 -12.83 4.35
N GLU A 80 3.15 -13.66 3.97
CA GLU A 80 3.01 -14.11 2.59
C GLU A 80 2.66 -12.96 1.62
N ILE A 81 1.79 -12.03 2.05
CA ILE A 81 1.43 -10.85 1.25
C ILE A 81 2.63 -9.93 1.10
N LYS A 82 3.42 -9.74 2.17
CA LYS A 82 4.64 -8.92 2.16
C LYS A 82 5.59 -9.36 1.06
N VAL A 83 5.92 -10.65 1.01
CA VAL A 83 6.82 -11.21 -0.04
C VAL A 83 6.27 -10.96 -1.44
N LYS A 84 4.95 -11.01 -1.64
CA LYS A 84 4.34 -10.73 -2.94
C LYS A 84 4.44 -9.25 -3.32
N LEU A 85 4.20 -8.35 -2.37
CA LEU A 85 4.34 -6.91 -2.58
C LEU A 85 5.79 -6.54 -2.87
N GLU A 86 6.75 -7.03 -2.08
CA GLU A 86 8.19 -6.83 -2.30
C GLU A 86 8.58 -7.23 -3.72
N ARG A 87 8.19 -8.42 -4.16
CA ARG A 87 8.48 -8.90 -5.52
C ARG A 87 7.92 -7.99 -6.62
N VAL A 88 6.71 -7.46 -6.45
CA VAL A 88 6.11 -6.55 -7.44
C VAL A 88 6.85 -5.22 -7.44
N ILE A 89 7.17 -4.70 -6.27
CA ILE A 89 7.90 -3.44 -6.12
C ILE A 89 9.31 -3.55 -6.72
N GLU A 90 10.03 -4.64 -6.45
CA GLU A 90 11.34 -4.93 -7.05
C GLU A 90 11.28 -4.99 -8.57
N THR A 91 10.13 -5.31 -9.18
CA THR A 91 9.99 -5.33 -10.64
C THR A 91 9.89 -3.95 -11.28
N LEU A 92 9.78 -2.88 -10.49
CA LEU A 92 9.64 -1.51 -10.97
C LEU A 92 11.03 -0.88 -11.18
N HIS A 93 11.66 -1.17 -12.33
CA HIS A 93 13.03 -0.73 -12.63
C HIS A 93 13.11 0.50 -13.56
N THR A 94 11.99 0.93 -14.15
CA THR A 94 11.98 1.97 -15.20
C THR A 94 11.24 3.22 -14.72
N GLY A 95 11.97 4.34 -14.57
CA GLY A 95 11.39 5.64 -14.21
C GLY A 95 10.98 5.81 -12.75
N VAL A 96 11.32 4.84 -11.89
CA VAL A 96 11.11 4.89 -10.43
C VAL A 96 12.48 4.92 -9.77
N GLU A 97 12.77 5.98 -9.00
CA GLU A 97 14.09 6.16 -8.37
C GLU A 97 14.11 5.78 -6.88
N SER A 98 12.95 5.45 -6.31
CA SER A 98 12.80 5.05 -4.90
C SER A 98 11.62 4.12 -4.75
N PHE A 99 11.81 3.03 -4.02
CA PHE A 99 10.76 2.09 -3.69
C PHE A 99 10.96 1.42 -2.33
N GLY A 100 9.86 1.06 -1.67
CA GLY A 100 9.92 0.42 -0.36
C GLY A 100 8.56 0.05 0.21
N LEU A 101 8.62 -0.71 1.31
CA LEU A 101 7.49 -0.93 2.19
C LEU A 101 7.51 0.10 3.33
N VAL A 102 6.33 0.61 3.70
CA VAL A 102 6.14 1.63 4.74
C VAL A 102 5.18 1.14 5.80
#